data_AF-A0A428U4E9-F1
#
_entry.id   AF-A0A428U4E9-F1
#
_cell.length_a   1.000
_cell.length_b   1.000
_cell.length_c   1.000
_cell.angle_alpha   90.00
_cell.angle_beta   90.00
_cell.angle_gamma   90.00
#
_symmetry.space_group_name_H-M   'P 1'
#
loop_
_entity.id
_entity.type
_entity.pdbx_description
1 polymer ?
#
loop_
_entity_poly.entity_id
_entity_poly.type
_entity_poly.pdbx_seq_one_letter_code
_entity_poly.pdbx_strand_id
1 'polypeptide(L)'
;MESIKDARDHIGEISQDRNPGSNKRNVEDLENALRLLSEELYSSDTHFLLELLQNADDNEYKASKPSFSLTLTDDALLTHSNETGFTRSNVEAICRIGKSSKVKLDGRRYIGEKGIGFKSVFKVASTVWISSRGYSFKFDKDRPLGMISPIWEELPQEQLSKSSSAEGGTFMRLQLSHDCDRERLRKEMTSFDPNILIFLRTLKEITLTIADSNGYSKRVLRGASEPNSIKILLNDEEIVNYVTFTYTVQDMPTEPKRQGITESDILLAFPVQDNPGQPAAHQVYAFLPIRNYGFNFLLQADFFLTPNREDITTSSWNKTLHDAIPMAFAEAVKHLNRTSLRFTWPRCIPSYGELQAPFWDTPFWIEQELMVTCVFRIRRPVWWLEMAIFTYFCSRVVHL
;
A
#
# COMPACT_ATOMS: atom_id res chain seq x y z
N MET A 1 10.21 -27.49 11.12
CA MET A 1 11.07 -26.78 10.15
C MET A 1 11.08 -27.63 8.90
N GLU A 2 10.69 -27.07 7.77
CA GLU A 2 10.79 -27.74 6.46
C GLU A 2 12.29 -27.93 6.17
N SER A 3 12.71 -29.14 5.78
CA SER A 3 14.12 -29.37 5.49
C SER A 3 14.50 -28.72 4.16
N ILE A 4 15.78 -28.35 3.98
CA ILE A 4 16.28 -27.82 2.70
C ILE A 4 15.99 -28.81 1.56
N LYS A 5 16.03 -30.11 1.86
CA LYS A 5 15.69 -31.17 0.91
C LYS A 5 14.23 -31.08 0.47
N ASP A 6 13.30 -30.98 1.42
CA ASP A 6 11.87 -30.87 1.10
C ASP A 6 11.56 -29.60 0.28
N ALA A 7 12.18 -28.48 0.65
CA ALA A 7 12.06 -27.22 -0.09
C ALA A 7 12.59 -27.35 -1.53
N ARG A 8 13.72 -28.04 -1.72
CA ARG A 8 14.33 -28.28 -3.03
C ARG A 8 13.50 -29.21 -3.90
N ASP A 9 13.01 -30.30 -3.31
CA ASP A 9 12.13 -31.24 -4.00
C ASP A 9 10.85 -30.52 -4.45
N HIS A 10 10.25 -29.69 -3.60
CA HIS A 10 9.08 -28.88 -3.93
C HIS A 10 9.33 -27.87 -5.08
N ILE A 11 10.47 -27.16 -5.09
CA ILE A 11 10.82 -26.29 -6.23
C ILE A 11 10.99 -27.12 -7.50
N GLY A 12 11.57 -28.32 -7.40
CA GLY A 12 11.69 -29.27 -8.49
C GLY A 12 10.33 -29.70 -9.06
N GLU A 13 9.36 -30.02 -8.21
CA GLU A 13 7.98 -30.34 -8.60
C GLU A 13 7.34 -29.20 -9.42
N ILE A 14 7.39 -27.97 -8.90
CA ILE A 14 6.84 -26.80 -9.61
C ILE A 14 7.53 -26.61 -10.96
N SER A 15 8.85 -26.74 -11.01
CA SER A 15 9.64 -26.58 -12.24
C SER A 15 9.24 -27.60 -13.31
N GLN A 16 8.99 -28.85 -12.89
CA GLN A 16 8.59 -29.94 -13.79
C GLN A 16 7.18 -29.74 -14.32
N ASP A 17 6.24 -29.34 -13.46
CA ASP A 17 4.86 -29.03 -13.85
C ASP A 17 4.76 -27.85 -14.84
N ARG A 18 5.74 -26.93 -14.77
CA ARG A 18 5.86 -25.78 -15.67
C ARG A 18 6.69 -26.06 -16.92
N ASN A 19 7.15 -27.29 -17.13
CA ASN A 19 7.91 -27.62 -18.32
C ASN A 19 7.00 -27.56 -19.57
N PRO A 20 7.29 -26.69 -20.55
CA PRO A 20 6.41 -26.46 -21.71
C PRO A 20 6.17 -27.69 -22.60
N GLY A 21 6.98 -28.74 -22.48
CA GLY A 21 6.82 -29.97 -23.27
C GLY A 21 6.79 -29.69 -24.77
N SER A 22 5.83 -30.28 -25.50
CA SER A 22 5.63 -30.07 -26.93
C SER A 22 4.68 -28.91 -27.29
N ASN A 23 4.02 -28.29 -26.30
CA ASN A 23 2.91 -27.36 -26.53
C ASN A 23 3.37 -25.90 -26.64
N LYS A 24 4.24 -25.62 -27.62
CA LYS A 24 4.95 -24.34 -27.76
C LYS A 24 4.03 -23.11 -27.92
N ARG A 25 2.92 -23.23 -28.64
CA ARG A 25 2.01 -22.09 -28.91
C ARG A 25 1.35 -21.55 -27.64
N ASN A 26 0.83 -22.43 -26.78
CA ASN A 26 0.20 -22.01 -25.52
C ASN A 26 1.21 -21.36 -24.56
N VAL A 27 2.47 -21.78 -24.65
CA VAL A 27 3.57 -21.23 -23.85
C VAL A 27 3.93 -19.84 -24.35
N GLU A 28 4.08 -19.67 -25.66
CA GLU A 28 4.30 -18.37 -26.30
C GLU A 28 3.16 -17.38 -25.99
N ASP A 29 1.90 -17.81 -26.07
CA ASP A 29 0.74 -16.97 -25.74
C ASP A 29 0.74 -16.56 -24.25
N LEU A 30 1.09 -17.48 -23.35
CA LEU A 30 1.18 -17.21 -21.92
C LEU A 30 2.35 -16.27 -21.58
N GLU A 31 3.49 -16.43 -22.23
CA GLU A 31 4.64 -15.54 -22.10
C GLU A 31 4.33 -14.13 -22.60
N ASN A 32 3.68 -14.03 -23.76
CA ASN A 32 3.22 -12.75 -24.27
C ASN A 32 2.23 -12.09 -23.31
N ALA A 33 1.26 -12.84 -22.78
CA ALA A 33 0.33 -12.32 -21.78
C ALA A 33 1.07 -11.87 -20.51
N LEU A 34 2.02 -12.66 -20.00
CA LEU A 34 2.85 -12.30 -18.85
C LEU A 34 3.59 -10.99 -19.07
N ARG A 35 4.23 -10.83 -20.22
CA ARG A 35 4.98 -9.63 -20.58
C ARG A 35 4.07 -8.41 -20.64
N LEU A 36 2.94 -8.49 -21.33
CA LEU A 36 1.95 -7.41 -21.38
C LEU A 36 1.44 -7.04 -19.99
N LEU A 37 1.16 -8.04 -19.13
CA LEU A 37 0.69 -7.82 -17.76
C LEU A 37 1.77 -7.21 -16.86
N SER A 38 3.05 -7.53 -17.06
CA SER A 38 4.16 -6.99 -16.26
C SER A 38 4.62 -5.61 -16.72
N GLU A 39 4.58 -5.34 -18.02
CA GLU A 39 5.15 -4.12 -18.64
C GLU A 39 4.08 -3.06 -18.92
N GLU A 40 2.89 -3.43 -19.37
CA GLU A 40 1.89 -2.49 -19.92
C GLU A 40 0.73 -2.18 -18.97
N LEU A 41 0.46 -3.01 -17.96
CA LEU A 41 -0.63 -2.73 -17.01
C LEU A 41 -0.37 -1.54 -16.09
N TYR A 42 0.88 -1.08 -16.00
CA TYR A 42 1.27 -0.02 -15.06
C TYR A 42 1.96 1.12 -15.81
N SER A 43 1.28 2.27 -15.86
CA SER A 43 1.75 3.53 -16.46
C SER A 43 2.95 4.11 -15.72
N SER A 44 3.12 3.81 -14.44
CA SER A 44 4.30 4.19 -13.65
C SER A 44 5.31 3.04 -13.54
N ASP A 45 6.60 3.37 -13.64
CA ASP A 45 7.71 2.45 -13.37
C ASP A 45 7.85 2.12 -11.88
N THR A 46 7.08 2.76 -10.99
CA THR A 46 7.18 2.61 -9.53
C THR A 46 6.18 1.64 -8.92
N HIS A 47 5.22 1.16 -9.70
CA HIS A 47 4.16 0.31 -9.17
C HIS A 47 4.71 -0.97 -8.51
N PHE A 48 5.85 -1.49 -9.00
CA PHE A 48 6.48 -2.67 -8.40
C PHE A 48 6.99 -2.43 -6.97
N LEU A 49 7.41 -1.21 -6.60
CA LEU A 49 7.84 -0.89 -5.23
C LEU A 49 6.65 -0.97 -4.27
N LEU A 50 5.50 -0.45 -4.70
CA LEU A 50 4.26 -0.54 -3.94
C LEU A 50 3.81 -1.99 -3.80
N GLU A 51 3.88 -2.79 -4.87
CA GLU A 51 3.56 -4.23 -4.83
C GLU A 51 4.50 -5.02 -3.91
N LEU A 52 5.81 -4.72 -3.91
CA LEU A 52 6.76 -5.32 -2.96
C LEU A 52 6.41 -4.96 -1.52
N LEU A 53 6.09 -3.69 -1.26
CA LEU A 53 5.70 -3.23 0.06
C LEU A 53 4.40 -3.89 0.53
N GLN A 54 3.42 -4.03 -0.37
CA GLN A 54 2.17 -4.71 -0.09
C GLN A 54 2.40 -6.18 0.25
N ASN A 55 3.23 -6.87 -0.55
CA ASN A 55 3.59 -8.26 -0.26
C ASN A 55 4.27 -8.40 1.11
N ALA A 56 5.11 -7.43 1.49
CA ALA A 56 5.71 -7.40 2.81
C ALA A 56 4.67 -7.13 3.91
N ASP A 57 3.75 -6.19 3.74
CA ASP A 57 2.68 -5.90 4.73
C ASP A 57 1.70 -7.07 4.91
N ASP A 58 1.50 -7.85 3.84
CA ASP A 58 0.68 -9.06 3.76
C ASP A 58 1.40 -10.32 4.29
N ASN A 59 2.56 -10.20 4.94
CA ASN A 59 3.25 -11.33 5.56
C ASN A 59 2.91 -11.49 7.05
N GLU A 60 3.26 -12.65 7.60
CA GLU A 60 3.11 -12.93 9.02
C GLU A 60 4.41 -12.65 9.76
N TYR A 61 4.35 -11.84 10.82
CA TYR A 61 5.52 -11.44 11.59
C TYR A 61 5.39 -11.93 13.02
N LYS A 62 6.46 -12.52 13.54
CA LYS A 62 6.64 -12.77 14.99
C LYS A 62 7.41 -11.64 15.68
N ALA A 63 8.12 -10.82 14.91
CA ALA A 63 8.86 -9.67 15.42
C ALA A 63 7.91 -8.60 15.98
N SER A 64 8.29 -7.99 17.10
CA SER A 64 7.55 -6.87 17.70
C SER A 64 7.55 -5.62 16.81
N LYS A 65 8.59 -5.50 15.96
CA LYS A 65 8.78 -4.45 14.97
C LYS A 65 8.91 -5.06 13.56
N PRO A 66 7.78 -5.35 12.89
CA PRO A 66 7.77 -5.74 11.48
C PRO A 66 8.42 -4.68 10.62
N SER A 67 9.42 -5.07 9.82
CA SER A 67 10.23 -4.17 9.02
C SER A 67 10.43 -4.71 7.61
N PHE A 68 10.56 -3.78 6.67
CA PHE A 68 10.91 -4.05 5.28
C PHE A 68 12.01 -3.10 4.85
N SER A 69 13.00 -3.59 4.11
CA SER A 69 14.11 -2.77 3.62
C SER A 69 14.33 -2.96 2.13
N LEU A 70 14.75 -1.88 1.48
CA LEU A 70 15.09 -1.79 0.07
C LEU A 70 16.46 -1.12 -0.04
N THR A 71 17.43 -1.81 -0.64
CA THR A 71 18.78 -1.27 -0.89
C THR A 71 19.09 -1.33 -2.36
N LEU A 72 19.23 -0.17 -3.00
CA LEU A 72 19.66 -0.05 -4.39
C LEU A 72 21.18 -0.03 -4.46
N THR A 73 21.77 -0.98 -5.19
CA THR A 73 23.19 -1.01 -5.59
C THR A 73 23.32 -0.65 -7.06
N ASP A 74 24.55 -0.63 -7.59
CA ASP A 74 24.80 -0.35 -9.01
C ASP A 74 24.18 -1.40 -9.95
N ASP A 75 24.02 -2.63 -9.47
CA ASP A 75 23.61 -3.79 -10.27
C ASP A 75 22.29 -4.43 -9.80
N ALA A 76 21.81 -4.15 -8.60
CA ALA A 76 20.69 -4.85 -8.01
C ALA A 76 19.81 -3.96 -7.10
N LEU A 77 18.56 -4.37 -6.93
CA LEU A 77 17.72 -3.95 -5.82
C LEU A 77 17.60 -5.12 -4.84
N LEU A 78 18.10 -4.91 -3.62
CA LEU A 78 18.07 -5.90 -2.54
C LEU A 78 16.86 -5.60 -1.63
N THR A 79 16.13 -6.64 -1.26
CA THR A 79 15.02 -6.52 -0.31
C THR A 79 15.22 -7.46 0.87
N HIS A 80 14.77 -7.03 2.04
CA HIS A 80 14.70 -7.88 3.22
C HIS A 80 13.45 -7.55 4.04
N SER A 81 12.69 -8.59 4.40
CA SER A 81 11.56 -8.55 5.32
C SER A 81 11.83 -9.48 6.50
N ASN A 82 11.74 -8.97 7.73
CA ASN A 82 11.96 -9.77 8.95
C ASN A 82 10.73 -10.61 9.35
N GLU A 83 9.97 -11.05 8.37
CA GLU A 83 8.78 -11.87 8.54
C GLU A 83 9.13 -13.32 8.94
N THR A 84 8.11 -14.15 9.17
CA THR A 84 8.33 -15.50 9.71
C THR A 84 8.99 -16.44 8.69
N GLY A 85 8.88 -16.15 7.40
CA GLY A 85 9.39 -16.89 6.25
C GLY A 85 8.28 -17.49 5.37
N PHE A 86 8.61 -17.79 4.13
CA PHE A 86 7.72 -18.42 3.17
C PHE A 86 7.27 -19.81 3.62
N THR A 87 6.01 -20.11 3.35
CA THR A 87 5.44 -21.46 3.40
C THR A 87 5.36 -22.05 1.99
N ARG A 88 5.11 -23.36 1.90
CA ARG A 88 4.78 -24.05 0.63
C ARG A 88 3.71 -23.29 -0.18
N SER A 89 2.67 -22.79 0.50
CA SER A 89 1.60 -22.02 -0.14
C SER A 89 2.06 -20.66 -0.67
N ASN A 90 3.01 -19.99 0.00
CA ASN A 90 3.58 -18.75 -0.52
C ASN A 90 4.39 -18.99 -1.80
N VAL A 91 5.20 -20.06 -1.83
CA VAL A 91 5.98 -20.46 -3.01
C VAL A 91 5.06 -20.82 -4.18
N GLU A 92 3.99 -21.55 -3.93
CA GLU A 92 2.95 -21.82 -4.93
C GLU A 92 2.28 -20.53 -5.44
N ALA A 93 1.93 -19.62 -4.53
CA ALA A 93 1.28 -18.35 -4.88
C ALA A 93 2.15 -17.52 -5.82
N ILE A 94 3.43 -17.36 -5.45
CA ILE A 94 4.36 -16.54 -6.21
C ILE A 94 4.70 -17.17 -7.56
N CYS A 95 4.52 -18.49 -7.75
CA CYS A 95 4.70 -19.18 -9.04
C CYS A 95 3.42 -19.21 -9.92
N ARG A 96 2.33 -18.54 -9.52
CA ARG A 96 1.05 -18.53 -10.25
C ARG A 96 0.72 -17.15 -10.81
N ILE A 97 -0.24 -17.14 -11.75
CA ILE A 97 -0.86 -15.94 -12.35
C ILE A 97 -2.36 -16.05 -12.11
N GLY A 98 -3.03 -14.95 -11.74
CA GLY A 98 -4.49 -14.91 -11.66
C GLY A 98 -5.15 -15.70 -10.52
N LYS A 99 -4.36 -16.43 -9.71
CA LYS A 99 -4.80 -17.13 -8.50
C LYS A 99 -3.91 -16.74 -7.33
N SER A 100 -4.30 -15.71 -6.56
CA SER A 100 -3.69 -15.51 -5.26
C SER A 100 -4.28 -16.54 -4.28
N SER A 101 -3.43 -17.36 -3.67
CA SER A 101 -3.79 -18.00 -2.42
C SER A 101 -3.82 -16.88 -1.39
N LYS A 102 -4.99 -16.66 -0.80
CA LYS A 102 -5.18 -16.23 0.59
C LYS A 102 -6.61 -15.68 0.77
N VAL A 103 -7.51 -16.54 1.23
CA VAL A 103 -8.73 -16.14 1.93
C VAL A 103 -8.43 -16.34 3.42
N LYS A 104 -8.47 -15.27 4.24
CA LYS A 104 -8.45 -15.44 5.70
C LYS A 104 -9.84 -15.87 6.17
N LEU A 105 -9.86 -16.65 7.25
CA LEU A 105 -11.06 -17.13 7.94
C LEU A 105 -11.78 -16.04 8.76
N ASP A 106 -11.27 -14.80 8.86
CA ASP A 106 -11.90 -13.70 9.63
C ASP A 106 -12.67 -12.66 8.78
N GLY A 107 -12.84 -12.92 7.48
CA GLY A 107 -13.53 -12.00 6.57
C GLY A 107 -12.70 -10.80 6.08
N ARG A 108 -11.44 -10.63 6.50
CA ARG A 108 -10.56 -9.53 6.03
C ARG A 108 -9.51 -10.05 5.05
N ARG A 109 -9.61 -9.63 3.78
CA ARG A 109 -8.78 -10.12 2.68
C ARG A 109 -7.40 -9.44 2.60
N TYR A 110 -6.45 -10.14 1.96
CA TYR A 110 -5.19 -9.60 1.46
C TYR A 110 -5.41 -8.71 0.24
N ILE A 111 -4.54 -7.74 0.05
CA ILE A 111 -4.72 -6.63 -0.90
C ILE A 111 -4.36 -7.09 -2.33
N GLY A 112 -3.69 -8.24 -2.48
CA GLY A 112 -3.25 -8.81 -3.75
C GLY A 112 -4.33 -9.63 -4.45
N GLU A 113 -5.31 -8.97 -5.08
CA GLU A 113 -6.47 -9.65 -5.70
C GLU A 113 -6.16 -10.35 -7.04
N LYS A 114 -5.09 -9.97 -7.73
CA LYS A 114 -4.86 -10.35 -9.14
C LYS A 114 -3.80 -11.44 -9.35
N GLY A 115 -2.95 -11.73 -8.36
CA GLY A 115 -1.88 -12.72 -8.50
C GLY A 115 -0.84 -12.37 -9.59
N ILE A 116 -0.73 -11.09 -9.97
CA ILE A 116 0.24 -10.56 -10.96
C ILE A 116 1.22 -9.56 -10.32
N GLY A 117 0.93 -9.09 -9.11
CA GLY A 117 1.64 -7.98 -8.46
C GLY A 117 3.15 -8.20 -8.39
N PHE A 118 3.58 -9.37 -7.91
CA PHE A 118 5.01 -9.72 -7.86
C PHE A 118 5.68 -9.70 -9.25
N LYS A 119 4.98 -10.02 -10.34
CA LYS A 119 5.59 -10.06 -11.69
C LYS A 119 5.98 -8.69 -12.22
N SER A 120 5.42 -7.62 -11.65
CA SER A 120 5.82 -6.24 -12.01
C SER A 120 7.30 -5.95 -11.73
N VAL A 121 7.98 -6.72 -10.87
CA VAL A 121 9.43 -6.57 -10.63
C VAL A 121 10.26 -6.82 -11.88
N PHE A 122 9.78 -7.63 -12.83
CA PHE A 122 10.49 -7.92 -14.08
C PHE A 122 10.52 -6.75 -15.07
N LYS A 123 9.76 -5.68 -14.80
CA LYS A 123 9.90 -4.40 -15.49
C LYS A 123 11.29 -3.78 -15.27
N VAL A 124 11.89 -4.02 -14.11
CA VAL A 124 13.23 -3.51 -13.77
C VAL A 124 14.28 -4.61 -13.65
N ALA A 125 13.87 -5.85 -13.40
CA ALA A 125 14.79 -6.95 -13.10
C ALA A 125 14.83 -8.03 -14.19
N SER A 126 16.01 -8.55 -14.52
CA SER A 126 16.18 -9.70 -15.41
C SER A 126 16.06 -11.02 -14.65
N THR A 127 16.54 -11.04 -13.42
CA THR A 127 16.56 -12.23 -12.58
C THR A 127 16.24 -11.84 -11.14
N VAL A 128 15.43 -12.65 -10.47
CA VAL A 128 15.05 -12.43 -9.08
C VAL A 128 15.36 -13.68 -8.26
N TRP A 129 16.30 -13.57 -7.34
CA TRP A 129 16.57 -14.61 -6.34
C TRP A 129 15.73 -14.35 -5.10
N ILE A 130 15.27 -15.42 -4.47
CA ILE A 130 14.51 -15.41 -3.22
C ILE A 130 15.12 -16.44 -2.29
N SER A 131 15.44 -16.02 -1.07
CA SER A 131 15.80 -16.92 0.02
C SER A 131 14.89 -16.67 1.22
N SER A 132 14.31 -17.75 1.74
CA SER A 132 13.40 -17.69 2.87
C SER A 132 13.29 -19.06 3.54
N ARG A 133 13.67 -19.13 4.82
CA ARG A 133 13.79 -20.40 5.57
C ARG A 133 14.65 -21.42 4.81
N GLY A 134 14.07 -22.58 4.45
CA GLY A 134 14.74 -23.63 3.70
C GLY A 134 14.71 -23.45 2.19
N TYR A 135 14.00 -22.43 1.66
CA TYR A 135 13.94 -22.18 0.22
C TYR A 135 15.07 -21.27 -0.24
N SER A 136 15.74 -21.65 -1.34
CA SER A 136 16.55 -20.75 -2.14
C SER A 136 16.36 -21.05 -3.63
N PHE A 137 15.77 -20.10 -4.35
CA PHE A 137 15.46 -20.26 -5.77
C PHE A 137 15.48 -18.91 -6.49
N LYS A 138 15.44 -18.96 -7.82
CA LYS A 138 15.32 -17.77 -8.66
C LYS A 138 14.24 -17.91 -9.72
N PHE A 139 13.85 -16.76 -10.24
CA PHE A 139 13.12 -16.60 -11.50
C PHE A 139 14.03 -15.87 -12.50
N ASP A 140 14.01 -16.30 -13.75
CA ASP A 140 14.90 -15.82 -14.81
C ASP A 140 14.05 -15.42 -16.02
N LYS A 141 13.86 -14.12 -16.25
CA LYS A 141 12.87 -13.62 -17.23
C LYS A 141 13.16 -14.09 -18.66
N ASP A 142 14.41 -14.38 -18.97
CA ASP A 142 14.88 -14.72 -20.32
C ASP A 142 14.67 -16.20 -20.65
N ARG A 143 14.16 -16.99 -19.71
CA ARG A 143 13.80 -18.40 -19.92
C ARG A 143 12.33 -18.59 -20.23
N PRO A 144 11.96 -19.70 -20.90
CA PRO A 144 10.57 -20.03 -21.11
C PRO A 144 9.80 -20.12 -19.79
N LEU A 145 8.68 -19.39 -19.70
CA LEU A 145 7.88 -19.21 -18.48
C LEU A 145 8.69 -18.76 -17.26
N GLY A 146 9.84 -18.12 -17.47
CA GLY A 146 10.83 -17.89 -16.43
C GLY A 146 10.40 -16.90 -15.34
N MET A 147 9.36 -16.10 -15.59
CA MET A 147 8.71 -15.29 -14.57
C MET A 147 7.86 -16.10 -13.58
N ILE A 148 7.46 -17.34 -13.91
CA ILE A 148 6.60 -18.20 -13.07
C ILE A 148 7.18 -19.58 -12.79
N SER A 149 8.25 -19.95 -13.47
CA SER A 149 8.95 -21.23 -13.31
C SER A 149 10.20 -21.02 -12.44
N PRO A 150 10.17 -21.42 -11.15
CA PRO A 150 11.30 -21.23 -10.27
C PRO A 150 12.46 -22.17 -10.64
N ILE A 151 13.68 -21.80 -10.28
CA ILE A 151 14.87 -22.64 -10.44
C ILE A 151 15.59 -22.67 -9.11
N TRP A 152 15.86 -23.86 -8.58
CA TRP A 152 16.66 -23.98 -7.35
C TRP A 152 18.06 -23.41 -7.59
N GLU A 153 18.42 -22.40 -6.80
CA GLU A 153 19.75 -21.79 -6.82
C GLU A 153 19.98 -21.08 -5.49
N GLU A 154 21.15 -21.31 -4.90
CA GLU A 154 21.55 -20.59 -3.70
C GLU A 154 21.78 -19.10 -4.00
N LEU A 155 21.40 -18.22 -3.08
CA LEU A 155 21.75 -16.81 -3.19
C LEU A 155 23.29 -16.63 -3.30
N PRO A 156 23.78 -15.73 -4.17
CA PRO A 156 25.21 -15.45 -4.26
C PRO A 156 25.81 -15.07 -2.89
N GLN A 157 26.87 -15.78 -2.47
CA GLN A 157 27.43 -15.72 -1.11
C GLN A 157 27.96 -14.34 -0.69
N GLU A 158 28.36 -13.49 -1.64
CA GLU A 158 28.93 -12.17 -1.39
C GLU A 158 27.99 -11.25 -0.59
N GLN A 159 26.67 -11.52 -0.62
CA GLN A 159 25.64 -10.71 0.04
C GLN A 159 25.12 -11.32 1.34
N LEU A 160 25.33 -12.63 1.58
CA LEU A 160 24.97 -13.31 2.85
C LEU A 160 25.84 -12.85 4.02
N SER A 161 27.03 -12.30 3.74
CA SER A 161 28.03 -11.91 4.75
C SER A 161 27.68 -10.64 5.54
N LYS A 162 26.71 -9.83 5.09
CA LYS A 162 26.23 -8.62 5.81
C LYS A 162 24.87 -8.78 6.47
N SER A 163 24.10 -9.77 6.04
CA SER A 163 22.78 -10.11 6.58
C SER A 163 22.85 -11.54 7.08
N SER A 164 23.58 -11.72 8.18
CA SER A 164 23.76 -13.02 8.83
C SER A 164 22.43 -13.75 8.93
N SER A 165 22.48 -15.02 8.55
CA SER A 165 21.49 -16.10 8.72
C SER A 165 20.93 -16.27 10.15
N ALA A 166 21.22 -15.33 11.06
CA ALA A 166 20.69 -15.22 12.40
C ALA A 166 19.39 -14.40 12.49
N GLU A 167 19.07 -13.51 11.53
CA GLU A 167 17.89 -12.63 11.64
C GLU A 167 16.57 -13.22 11.12
N GLY A 168 16.59 -14.39 10.45
CA GLY A 168 15.39 -14.97 9.84
C GLY A 168 14.86 -14.12 8.67
N GLY A 169 13.61 -14.30 8.25
CA GLY A 169 12.99 -13.47 7.22
C GLY A 169 13.06 -14.00 5.78
N THR A 170 12.68 -13.11 4.86
CA THR A 170 12.75 -13.30 3.41
C THR A 170 13.65 -12.25 2.79
N PHE A 171 14.61 -12.72 2.00
CA PHE A 171 15.54 -11.90 1.23
C PHE A 171 15.24 -12.05 -0.25
N MET A 172 15.28 -10.95 -1.00
CA MET A 172 15.25 -11.00 -2.46
C MET A 172 16.37 -10.17 -3.05
N ARG A 173 16.95 -10.67 -4.14
CA ARG A 173 17.89 -9.92 -4.99
C ARG A 173 17.26 -9.79 -6.37
N LEU A 174 16.95 -8.58 -6.77
CA LEU A 174 16.45 -8.25 -8.10
C LEU A 174 17.64 -7.72 -8.91
N GLN A 175 18.22 -8.56 -9.78
CA GLN A 175 19.24 -8.11 -10.72
C GLN A 175 18.62 -7.14 -11.69
N LEU A 176 19.11 -5.91 -11.72
CA LEU A 176 18.60 -4.90 -12.64
C LEU A 176 18.91 -5.31 -14.08
N SER A 177 17.90 -5.17 -14.94
CA SER A 177 18.05 -5.38 -16.38
C SER A 177 18.93 -4.28 -16.98
N HIS A 178 19.56 -4.58 -18.12
CA HIS A 178 20.42 -3.60 -18.80
C HIS A 178 19.63 -2.36 -19.29
N ASP A 179 18.36 -2.53 -19.62
CA ASP A 179 17.42 -1.52 -20.08
C ASP A 179 16.69 -0.77 -18.94
N CYS A 180 16.99 -1.10 -17.68
CA CYS A 180 16.42 -0.40 -16.53
C CYS A 180 16.90 1.05 -16.44
N ASP A 181 15.97 2.01 -16.37
CA ASP A 181 16.28 3.40 -16.06
C ASP A 181 16.63 3.57 -14.58
N ARG A 182 17.93 3.50 -14.28
CA ARG A 182 18.48 3.56 -12.93
C ARG A 182 18.30 4.92 -12.27
N GLU A 183 18.36 6.01 -13.04
CA GLU A 183 18.17 7.36 -12.50
C GLU A 183 16.71 7.59 -12.12
N ARG A 184 15.78 7.09 -12.94
CA ARG A 184 14.36 7.08 -12.57
C ARG A 184 14.15 6.24 -11.32
N LEU A 185 14.68 5.02 -11.24
CA LEU A 185 14.56 4.18 -10.03
C LEU A 185 15.13 4.87 -8.78
N ARG A 186 16.29 5.52 -8.91
CA ARG A 186 16.90 6.31 -7.83
C ARG A 186 15.98 7.43 -7.38
N LYS A 187 15.50 8.25 -8.33
CA LYS A 187 14.57 9.36 -8.05
C LYS A 187 13.35 8.88 -7.28
N GLU A 188 12.79 7.75 -7.68
CA GLU A 188 11.58 7.20 -7.08
C GLU A 188 11.80 6.67 -5.65
N MET A 189 12.95 6.05 -5.39
CA MET A 189 13.35 5.72 -4.02
C MET A 189 13.57 6.97 -3.16
N THR A 190 14.05 8.07 -3.75
CA THR A 190 14.22 9.34 -3.02
C THR A 190 12.92 10.08 -2.77
N SER A 191 11.96 10.04 -3.71
CA SER A 191 10.64 10.67 -3.60
C SER A 191 9.60 9.85 -2.86
N PHE A 192 9.98 8.70 -2.28
CA PHE A 192 9.08 7.82 -1.54
C PHE A 192 8.30 8.57 -0.47
N ASP A 193 6.96 8.52 -0.54
CA ASP A 193 6.09 9.21 0.40
C ASP A 193 6.07 8.50 1.78
N PRO A 194 6.55 9.15 2.86
CA PRO A 194 6.50 8.58 4.20
C PRO A 194 5.09 8.23 4.70
N ASN A 195 4.04 8.87 4.16
CA ASN A 195 2.65 8.66 4.57
C ASN A 195 2.11 7.27 4.18
N ILE A 196 2.82 6.52 3.34
CA ILE A 196 2.42 5.17 2.94
C ILE A 196 2.22 4.25 4.15
N LEU A 197 3.00 4.43 5.22
CA LEU A 197 2.95 3.60 6.43
C LEU A 197 1.69 3.81 7.27
N ILE A 198 0.94 4.90 7.05
CA ILE A 198 -0.21 5.27 7.89
C ILE A 198 -1.30 4.18 7.84
N PHE A 199 -1.53 3.61 6.66
CA PHE A 199 -2.60 2.65 6.40
C PHE A 199 -2.12 1.23 6.14
N LEU A 200 -0.81 0.98 6.22
CA LEU A 200 -0.30 -0.39 6.28
C LEU A 200 -0.81 -1.06 7.55
N ARG A 201 -1.05 -2.36 7.48
CA ARG A 201 -1.69 -3.12 8.57
C ARG A 201 -0.67 -3.70 9.54
N THR A 202 0.48 -4.11 9.05
CA THR A 202 1.43 -4.95 9.77
C THR A 202 2.79 -4.28 9.90
N LEU A 203 3.32 -3.73 8.81
CA LEU A 203 4.61 -3.07 8.76
C LEU A 203 4.64 -1.82 9.64
N LYS A 204 5.72 -1.69 10.40
CA LYS A 204 5.98 -0.53 11.28
C LYS A 204 7.21 0.26 10.85
N GLU A 205 8.07 -0.32 10.02
CA GLU A 205 9.34 0.26 9.61
C GLU A 205 9.64 -0.04 8.15
N ILE A 206 10.05 0.98 7.42
CA ILE A 206 10.56 0.88 6.06
C ILE A 206 11.91 1.57 6.01
N THR A 207 12.93 0.87 5.51
CA THR A 207 14.27 1.43 5.31
C THR A 207 14.62 1.42 3.83
N LEU A 208 14.94 2.59 3.28
CA LEU A 208 15.38 2.76 1.91
C LEU A 208 16.84 3.22 1.91
N THR A 209 17.69 2.53 1.17
CA THR A 209 19.12 2.86 1.07
C THR A 209 19.52 2.86 -0.39
N ILE A 210 20.34 3.83 -0.80
CA ILE A 210 21.04 3.81 -2.08
C ILE A 210 22.52 3.73 -1.75
N ALA A 211 23.12 2.58 -2.08
CA ALA A 211 24.51 2.27 -1.84
C ALA A 211 25.38 2.89 -2.95
N ASP A 212 25.37 4.23 -3.03
CA ASP A 212 26.27 5.00 -3.88
C ASP A 212 27.30 5.78 -3.04
N SER A 213 28.21 6.49 -3.71
CA SER A 213 29.21 7.36 -3.08
C SER A 213 28.62 8.48 -2.23
N ASN A 214 27.34 8.83 -2.43
CA ASN A 214 26.67 9.92 -1.72
C ASN A 214 25.95 9.43 -0.46
N GLY A 215 25.79 8.10 -0.28
CA GLY A 215 25.35 7.49 0.97
C GLY A 215 23.92 7.82 1.36
N TYR A 216 22.97 7.83 0.41
CA TYR A 216 21.57 8.11 0.73
C TYR A 216 20.94 6.99 1.57
N SER A 217 20.33 7.36 2.70
CA SER A 217 19.51 6.47 3.52
C SER A 217 18.32 7.21 4.10
N LYS A 218 17.16 6.56 4.05
CA LYS A 218 15.87 7.06 4.52
C LYS A 218 15.18 5.97 5.31
N ARG A 219 15.00 6.20 6.61
CA ARG A 219 14.23 5.32 7.50
C ARG A 219 12.91 5.97 7.83
N VAL A 220 11.81 5.28 7.53
CA VAL A 220 10.45 5.70 7.87
C VAL A 220 9.89 4.75 8.92
N LEU A 221 9.42 5.31 10.04
CA LEU A 221 8.83 4.57 11.15
C LEU A 221 7.41 5.02 11.40
N ARG A 222 6.53 4.06 11.66
CA ARG A 222 5.20 4.31 12.21
C ARG A 222 5.27 4.24 13.73
N GLY A 223 5.20 5.38 14.38
CA GLY A 223 5.08 5.49 15.83
C GLY A 223 3.63 5.37 16.29
N ALA A 224 3.40 4.63 17.37
CA ALA A 224 2.17 4.70 18.15
C ALA A 224 2.43 5.63 19.33
N SER A 225 1.70 6.75 19.43
CA SER A 225 1.78 7.63 20.61
C SER A 225 0.55 7.52 21.49
N GLU A 226 -0.65 7.48 20.91
CA GLU A 226 -1.92 7.39 21.64
C GLU A 226 -2.97 6.59 20.83
N PRO A 227 -4.02 6.03 21.48
CA PRO A 227 -5.18 5.51 20.75
C PRO A 227 -5.71 6.56 19.77
N ASN A 228 -6.03 6.15 18.55
CA ASN A 228 -6.51 7.04 17.48
C ASN A 228 -5.51 8.14 17.05
N SER A 229 -4.21 7.90 17.22
CA SER A 229 -3.17 8.75 16.63
C SER A 229 -2.13 7.90 15.89
N ILE A 230 -1.65 8.42 14.77
CA ILE A 230 -0.55 7.82 14.02
C ILE A 230 0.52 8.88 13.81
N LYS A 231 1.75 8.53 14.17
CA LYS A 231 2.91 9.36 13.89
C LYS A 231 3.81 8.70 12.85
N ILE A 232 4.32 9.50 11.94
CA ILE A 232 5.36 9.10 11.00
C ILE A 232 6.65 9.81 11.40
N LEU A 233 7.68 9.02 11.64
CA LEU A 233 9.02 9.51 11.91
C LEU A 233 9.90 9.23 10.69
N LEU A 234 10.65 10.24 10.28
CA LEU A 234 11.64 10.16 9.23
C LEU A 234 13.02 10.34 9.87
N ASN A 235 13.87 9.31 9.79
CA ASN A 235 15.19 9.31 10.44
C ASN A 235 15.10 9.70 11.93
N ASP A 236 14.10 9.15 12.63
CA ASP A 236 13.75 9.40 14.03
C ASP A 236 13.19 10.78 14.38
N GLU A 237 13.02 11.65 13.38
CA GLU A 237 12.35 12.94 13.56
C GLU A 237 10.86 12.82 13.22
N GLU A 238 9.98 13.26 14.12
CA GLU A 238 8.54 13.31 13.86
C GLU A 238 8.26 14.32 12.75
N ILE A 239 7.82 13.83 11.59
CA ILE A 239 7.50 14.67 10.43
C ILE A 239 6.00 14.86 10.26
N VAL A 240 5.20 13.88 10.69
CA VAL A 240 3.74 13.95 10.57
C VAL A 240 3.05 13.28 11.75
N ASN A 241 1.95 13.88 12.18
CA ASN A 241 1.07 13.38 13.23
C ASN A 241 -0.39 13.53 12.79
N TYR A 242 -1.12 12.42 12.79
CA TYR A 242 -2.52 12.36 12.42
C TYR A 242 -3.37 11.90 13.59
N VAL A 243 -4.53 12.53 13.78
CA VAL A 243 -5.64 11.96 14.53
C VAL A 243 -6.45 11.10 13.58
N THR A 244 -6.64 9.83 13.91
CA THR A 244 -7.34 8.86 13.07
C THR A 244 -8.72 8.53 13.59
N PHE A 245 -9.66 8.28 12.70
CA PHE A 245 -10.99 7.81 13.04
C PHE A 245 -11.42 6.70 12.07
N THR A 246 -11.97 5.62 12.62
CA THR A 246 -12.50 4.50 11.82
C THR A 246 -14.02 4.47 11.94
N TYR A 247 -14.68 4.42 10.79
CA TYR A 247 -16.13 4.26 10.65
C TYR A 247 -16.42 2.94 9.93
N THR A 248 -17.17 2.05 10.56
CA THR A 248 -17.55 0.77 9.95
C THR A 248 -18.88 0.92 9.22
N VAL A 249 -18.84 0.76 7.90
CA VAL A 249 -20.01 0.67 7.04
C VAL A 249 -20.60 -0.72 7.15
N GLN A 250 -21.88 -0.77 7.51
CA GLN A 250 -22.67 -1.99 7.63
C GLN A 250 -23.43 -2.26 6.31
N ASP A 251 -23.99 -3.46 6.18
CA ASP A 251 -24.85 -3.86 5.05
C ASP A 251 -24.19 -3.67 3.67
N MET A 252 -22.91 -4.01 3.57
CA MET A 252 -22.16 -3.94 2.32
C MET A 252 -22.76 -4.83 1.24
N PRO A 253 -22.81 -4.37 -0.02
CA PRO A 253 -23.42 -5.12 -1.10
C PRO A 253 -22.64 -6.40 -1.40
N THR A 254 -23.38 -7.47 -1.75
CA THR A 254 -22.78 -8.72 -2.18
C THR A 254 -21.92 -8.51 -3.41
N GLU A 255 -20.68 -8.98 -3.35
CA GLU A 255 -19.69 -8.83 -4.39
C GLU A 255 -18.96 -10.17 -4.59
N PRO A 256 -18.91 -10.73 -5.82
CA PRO A 256 -18.22 -11.99 -6.09
C PRO A 256 -16.77 -12.05 -5.61
N LYS A 257 -16.05 -10.93 -5.63
CA LYS A 257 -14.69 -10.87 -5.10
C LYS A 257 -14.61 -10.77 -3.57
N ARG A 258 -15.71 -10.44 -2.89
CA ARG A 258 -15.82 -10.26 -1.43
C ARG A 258 -16.93 -11.12 -0.82
N GLN A 259 -16.96 -12.41 -1.19
CA GLN A 259 -17.98 -13.33 -0.70
C GLN A 259 -17.99 -13.42 0.83
N GLY A 260 -19.17 -13.24 1.43
CA GLY A 260 -19.40 -13.32 2.87
C GLY A 260 -19.00 -12.07 3.67
N ILE A 261 -18.55 -11.00 3.00
CA ILE A 261 -18.19 -9.74 3.66
C ILE A 261 -19.39 -8.79 3.60
N THR A 262 -19.94 -8.47 4.77
CA THR A 262 -21.10 -7.56 4.92
C THR A 262 -20.74 -6.23 5.56
N GLU A 263 -19.47 -6.04 5.96
CA GLU A 263 -18.99 -4.85 6.65
C GLU A 263 -17.66 -4.40 6.06
N SER A 264 -17.40 -3.09 6.05
CA SER A 264 -16.14 -2.52 5.58
C SER A 264 -15.81 -1.22 6.31
N ASP A 265 -14.52 -0.98 6.57
CA ASP A 265 -14.07 0.19 7.32
C ASP A 265 -13.65 1.33 6.39
N ILE A 266 -14.06 2.55 6.74
CA ILE A 266 -13.51 3.82 6.26
C ILE A 266 -12.62 4.39 7.36
N LEU A 267 -11.36 4.65 7.05
CA LEU A 267 -10.42 5.31 7.95
C LEU A 267 -10.13 6.72 7.45
N LEU A 268 -10.33 7.70 8.33
CA LEU A 268 -10.02 9.11 8.12
C LEU A 268 -8.82 9.49 8.98
N ALA A 269 -7.81 10.15 8.43
CA ALA A 269 -6.66 10.65 9.17
C ALA A 269 -6.48 12.16 8.97
N PHE A 270 -6.59 12.91 10.06
CA PHE A 270 -6.60 14.37 10.09
C PHE A 270 -5.27 14.91 10.62
N PRO A 271 -4.54 15.77 9.86
CA PRO A 271 -3.23 16.26 10.27
C PRO A 271 -3.34 17.21 11.48
N VAL A 272 -2.46 17.06 12.47
CA VAL A 272 -2.50 17.82 13.75
C VAL A 272 -1.86 19.21 13.66
N GLN A 273 -0.89 19.43 12.76
CA GLN A 273 -0.16 20.69 12.62
C GLN A 273 -0.12 21.11 11.16
N ASP A 274 -0.27 22.40 10.85
CA ASP A 274 0.11 22.98 9.56
C ASP A 274 1.62 23.28 9.58
N ASN A 275 2.48 22.27 9.41
CA ASN A 275 3.91 22.57 9.26
C ASN A 275 4.16 23.11 7.85
N PRO A 276 4.83 24.28 7.68
CA PRO A 276 5.29 24.71 6.38
C PRO A 276 6.28 23.68 5.83
N GLY A 277 5.83 22.86 4.88
CA GLY A 277 6.55 21.68 4.36
C GLY A 277 5.81 20.36 4.53
N GLN A 278 4.67 20.31 5.22
CA GLN A 278 3.81 19.14 5.19
C GLN A 278 3.18 18.98 3.79
N PRO A 279 3.11 17.75 3.27
CA PRO A 279 2.27 17.46 2.11
C PRO A 279 0.85 17.85 2.49
N ALA A 280 0.28 18.85 1.83
CA ALA A 280 -1.14 19.11 1.93
C ALA A 280 -1.85 17.76 1.68
N ALA A 281 -2.64 17.34 2.65
CA ALA A 281 -3.02 15.94 2.83
C ALA A 281 -4.09 15.54 1.81
N HIS A 282 -3.69 15.18 0.60
CA HIS A 282 -4.63 15.02 -0.51
C HIS A 282 -4.83 13.59 -1.03
N GLN A 283 -4.14 12.60 -0.47
CA GLN A 283 -4.11 11.26 -1.06
C GLN A 283 -5.22 10.36 -0.52
N VAL A 284 -5.86 9.62 -1.42
CA VAL A 284 -6.80 8.55 -1.10
C VAL A 284 -6.07 7.21 -1.20
N TYR A 285 -6.38 6.32 -0.28
CA TYR A 285 -5.74 5.02 -0.12
C TYR A 285 -6.76 3.89 -0.26
N ALA A 286 -6.32 2.80 -0.89
CA ALA A 286 -6.88 1.48 -0.70
C ALA A 286 -5.71 0.61 -0.25
N PHE A 287 -5.41 0.73 1.05
CA PHE A 287 -4.22 0.23 1.76
C PHE A 287 -2.90 0.85 1.32
N LEU A 288 -2.68 0.93 0.01
CA LEU A 288 -1.64 1.72 -0.61
C LEU A 288 -2.23 2.99 -1.24
N PRO A 289 -1.40 4.02 -1.42
CA PRO A 289 -1.81 5.24 -2.09
C PRO A 289 -2.34 4.97 -3.51
N ILE A 290 -3.43 5.64 -3.87
CA ILE A 290 -4.04 5.61 -5.22
C ILE A 290 -3.59 6.86 -5.97
N ARG A 291 -4.23 8.00 -5.67
CA ARG A 291 -3.88 9.32 -6.20
C ARG A 291 -4.46 10.43 -5.32
N ASN A 292 -4.14 11.65 -5.69
CA ASN A 292 -4.75 12.84 -5.12
C ASN A 292 -6.15 13.06 -5.71
N TYR A 293 -7.16 13.19 -4.85
CA TYR A 293 -8.55 13.55 -5.22
C TYR A 293 -8.99 14.92 -4.71
N GLY A 294 -8.14 15.65 -3.98
CA GLY A 294 -8.41 17.01 -3.50
C GLY A 294 -8.84 17.11 -2.03
N PHE A 295 -8.84 16.01 -1.26
CA PHE A 295 -9.17 16.07 0.17
C PHE A 295 -8.12 16.87 0.95
N ASN A 296 -8.51 17.38 2.14
CA ASN A 296 -7.61 18.04 3.10
C ASN A 296 -7.27 17.13 4.30
N PHE A 297 -7.55 15.84 4.16
CA PHE A 297 -7.31 14.77 5.11
C PHE A 297 -7.07 13.48 4.31
N LEU A 298 -6.45 12.48 4.93
CA LEU A 298 -6.26 11.20 4.27
C LEU A 298 -7.51 10.33 4.42
N LEU A 299 -7.94 9.74 3.32
CA LEU A 299 -9.07 8.82 3.25
C LEU A 299 -8.57 7.44 2.84
N GLN A 300 -8.89 6.43 3.64
CA GLN A 300 -8.65 5.03 3.28
C GLN A 300 -9.95 4.25 3.36
N ALA A 301 -10.26 3.49 2.30
CA ALA A 301 -11.35 2.52 2.33
C ALA A 301 -11.02 1.34 1.39
N ASP A 302 -11.77 0.25 1.50
CA ASP A 302 -11.61 -0.94 0.66
C ASP A 302 -12.21 -0.74 -0.75
N PHE A 303 -11.72 0.26 -1.47
CA PHE A 303 -12.18 0.56 -2.83
C PHE A 303 -11.67 -0.46 -3.84
N PHE A 304 -12.53 -0.87 -4.78
CA PHE A 304 -12.06 -1.48 -6.02
C PHE A 304 -11.41 -0.46 -6.93
N LEU A 305 -10.27 -0.85 -7.47
CA LEU A 305 -9.44 0.00 -8.32
C LEU A 305 -9.41 -0.52 -9.76
N THR A 306 -9.03 0.36 -10.67
CA THR A 306 -8.71 0.03 -12.05
C THR A 306 -7.56 -1.00 -12.12
N PRO A 307 -7.36 -1.69 -13.28
CA PRO A 307 -6.27 -2.63 -13.45
C PRO A 307 -4.90 -2.08 -13.05
N ASN A 308 -4.60 -0.83 -13.40
CA ASN A 308 -3.35 -0.11 -13.10
C ASN A 308 -3.29 0.48 -11.68
N ARG A 309 -4.35 0.33 -10.87
CA ARG A 309 -4.51 0.89 -9.52
C ARG A 309 -4.40 2.42 -9.40
N GLU A 310 -4.59 3.16 -10.49
CA GLU A 310 -4.51 4.63 -10.47
C GLU A 310 -5.85 5.33 -10.23
N ASP A 311 -6.97 4.62 -10.37
CA ASP A 311 -8.29 5.19 -10.10
C ASP A 311 -9.26 4.16 -9.47
N ILE A 312 -10.38 4.66 -8.96
CA ILE A 312 -11.46 3.89 -8.34
C ILE A 312 -12.47 3.49 -9.43
N THR A 313 -12.83 2.22 -9.48
CA THR A 313 -13.84 1.72 -10.45
C THR A 313 -15.26 2.02 -10.02
N THR A 314 -16.20 2.03 -10.96
CA THR A 314 -17.63 2.09 -10.64
C THR A 314 -18.13 0.70 -10.22
N SER A 315 -18.62 0.57 -8.99
CA SER A 315 -19.27 -0.64 -8.48
C SER A 315 -20.28 -0.28 -7.39
N SER A 316 -21.22 -1.16 -7.09
CA SER A 316 -22.13 -1.01 -5.95
C SER A 316 -21.34 -0.89 -4.64
N TRP A 317 -20.30 -1.71 -4.48
CA TRP A 317 -19.40 -1.68 -3.32
C TRP A 317 -18.76 -0.30 -3.12
N ASN A 318 -18.14 0.24 -4.16
CA ASN A 318 -17.48 1.55 -4.08
C ASN A 318 -18.48 2.68 -3.87
N LYS A 319 -19.69 2.56 -4.46
CA LYS A 319 -20.77 3.51 -4.24
C LYS A 319 -21.21 3.52 -2.77
N THR A 320 -21.41 2.35 -2.16
CA THR A 320 -21.77 2.25 -0.74
C THR A 320 -20.70 2.87 0.17
N LEU A 321 -19.42 2.61 -0.10
CA LEU A 321 -18.32 3.27 0.63
C LEU A 321 -18.32 4.78 0.42
N HIS A 322 -18.45 5.24 -0.83
CA HIS A 322 -18.50 6.65 -1.19
C HIS A 322 -19.62 7.39 -0.45
N ASP A 323 -20.83 6.84 -0.49
CA ASP A 323 -22.03 7.44 0.11
C ASP A 323 -21.95 7.44 1.65
N ALA A 324 -21.08 6.62 2.25
CA ALA A 324 -20.83 6.58 3.68
C ALA A 324 -19.78 7.59 4.18
N ILE A 325 -18.98 8.19 3.29
CA ILE A 325 -17.92 9.15 3.67
C ILE A 325 -18.47 10.36 4.46
N PRO A 326 -19.58 11.01 4.06
CA PRO A 326 -20.13 12.14 4.81
C PRO A 326 -20.49 11.79 6.26
N MET A 327 -21.10 10.62 6.46
CA MET A 327 -21.46 10.09 7.79
C MET A 327 -20.20 9.79 8.62
N ALA A 328 -19.21 9.15 8.00
CA ALA A 328 -17.93 8.89 8.64
C ALA A 328 -17.24 10.18 9.10
N PHE A 329 -17.27 11.23 8.27
CA PHE A 329 -16.72 12.54 8.60
C PHE A 329 -17.46 13.20 9.76
N ALA A 330 -18.80 13.23 9.73
CA ALA A 330 -19.60 13.84 10.79
C ALA A 330 -19.41 13.14 12.15
N GLU A 331 -19.33 11.80 12.16
CA GLU A 331 -18.98 11.05 13.37
C GLU A 331 -17.54 11.31 13.82
N ALA A 332 -16.59 11.40 12.89
CA ALA A 332 -15.21 11.76 13.20
C ALA A 332 -15.12 13.11 13.91
N VAL A 333 -15.90 14.12 13.48
CA VAL A 333 -15.90 15.44 14.12
C VAL A 333 -16.28 15.38 15.61
N LYS A 334 -17.18 14.47 16.02
CA LYS A 334 -17.49 14.27 17.45
C LYS A 334 -16.26 13.80 18.24
N HIS A 335 -15.40 12.99 17.61
CA HIS A 335 -14.11 12.60 18.18
C HIS A 335 -13.10 13.75 18.14
N LEU A 336 -12.95 14.45 17.01
CA LEU A 336 -12.02 15.58 16.85
C LEU A 336 -12.28 16.71 17.85
N ASN A 337 -13.53 16.93 18.23
CA ASN A 337 -13.90 17.90 19.27
C ASN A 337 -13.32 17.58 20.66
N ARG A 338 -12.76 16.40 20.86
CA ARG A 338 -12.09 15.94 22.09
C ARG A 338 -10.57 15.87 21.95
N THR A 339 -10.01 16.25 20.81
CA THR A 339 -8.57 16.23 20.54
C THR A 339 -8.03 17.66 20.35
N SER A 340 -6.75 17.78 20.02
CA SER A 340 -6.11 19.04 19.63
C SER A 340 -6.77 19.70 18.41
N LEU A 341 -7.55 18.95 17.62
CA LEU A 341 -8.20 19.43 16.40
C LEU A 341 -9.57 20.10 16.62
N ARG A 342 -10.04 20.22 17.87
CA ARG A 342 -11.37 20.75 18.20
C ARG A 342 -11.74 22.06 17.51
N PHE A 343 -10.78 22.95 17.30
CA PHE A 343 -11.01 24.28 16.71
C PHE A 343 -10.48 24.42 15.28
N THR A 344 -9.80 23.40 14.75
CA THR A 344 -9.13 23.45 13.44
C THR A 344 -9.71 22.45 12.44
N TRP A 345 -10.46 21.43 12.89
CA TRP A 345 -11.12 20.46 12.00
C TRP A 345 -11.99 21.07 10.89
N PRO A 346 -12.62 22.27 11.01
CA PRO A 346 -13.38 22.84 9.90
C PRO A 346 -12.54 23.08 8.63
N ARG A 347 -11.22 23.23 8.78
CA ARG A 347 -10.27 23.34 7.64
C ARG A 347 -10.18 22.06 6.81
N CYS A 348 -10.55 20.92 7.41
CA CYS A 348 -10.56 19.63 6.73
C CYS A 348 -11.78 19.43 5.82
N ILE A 349 -12.77 20.33 5.86
CA ILE A 349 -13.90 20.31 4.91
C ILE A 349 -13.36 20.74 3.53
N PRO A 350 -13.41 19.88 2.50
CA PRO A 350 -12.95 20.25 1.16
C PRO A 350 -13.82 21.35 0.56
N SER A 351 -13.27 22.19 -0.31
CA SER A 351 -14.08 23.22 -0.97
C SER A 351 -14.85 22.66 -2.17
N TYR A 352 -15.95 23.31 -2.52
CA TYR A 352 -16.69 23.00 -3.74
C TYR A 352 -15.79 23.12 -4.98
N GLY A 353 -15.81 22.09 -5.82
CA GLY A 353 -15.01 22.04 -7.05
C GLY A 353 -13.54 21.66 -6.87
N GLU A 354 -13.04 21.49 -5.64
CA GLU A 354 -11.68 20.97 -5.40
C GLU A 354 -11.60 19.46 -5.57
N LEU A 355 -12.68 18.74 -5.23
CA LEU A 355 -12.70 17.29 -5.30
C LEU A 355 -12.89 16.79 -6.73
N GLN A 356 -12.03 15.86 -7.12
CA GLN A 356 -12.12 15.18 -8.40
C GLN A 356 -13.06 13.98 -8.33
N ALA A 357 -13.51 13.53 -9.51
CA ALA A 357 -14.22 12.26 -9.67
C ALA A 357 -13.54 11.11 -8.91
N PRO A 358 -14.29 10.26 -8.17
CA PRO A 358 -15.75 10.23 -8.03
C PRO A 358 -16.33 11.12 -6.91
N PHE A 359 -15.53 11.93 -6.22
CA PHE A 359 -15.90 12.63 -4.98
C PHE A 359 -16.42 14.06 -5.15
N TRP A 360 -16.76 14.49 -6.36
CA TRP A 360 -17.09 15.89 -6.67
C TRP A 360 -18.23 16.46 -5.80
N ASP A 361 -19.22 15.63 -5.44
CA ASP A 361 -20.38 16.02 -4.62
C ASP A 361 -20.16 15.79 -3.11
N THR A 362 -19.08 15.14 -2.71
CA THR A 362 -18.80 14.82 -1.29
C THR A 362 -18.81 16.05 -0.37
N PRO A 363 -18.30 17.25 -0.76
CA PRO A 363 -18.33 18.42 0.12
C PRO A 363 -19.75 18.85 0.48
N PHE A 364 -20.66 18.83 -0.51
CA PHE A 364 -22.07 19.13 -0.30
C PHE A 364 -22.69 18.22 0.76
N TRP A 365 -22.46 16.91 0.63
CA TRP A 365 -23.04 15.93 1.53
C TRP A 365 -22.41 15.96 2.93
N ILE A 366 -21.12 16.26 3.05
CA ILE A 366 -20.48 16.50 4.37
C ILE A 366 -21.19 17.65 5.08
N GLU A 367 -21.44 18.77 4.40
CA GLU A 367 -22.11 19.92 5.00
C GLU A 367 -23.53 19.58 5.47
N GLN A 368 -24.32 18.87 4.63
CA GLN A 368 -25.67 18.43 5.01
C GLN A 368 -25.65 17.54 6.26
N GLU A 369 -24.75 16.56 6.31
CA GLU A 369 -24.67 15.62 7.43
C GLU A 369 -24.26 16.31 8.74
N LEU A 370 -23.35 17.28 8.67
CA LEU A 370 -22.95 18.07 9.84
C LEU A 370 -24.08 18.98 10.37
N MET A 371 -24.97 19.47 9.50
CA MET A 371 -26.16 20.22 9.91
C MET A 371 -27.17 19.30 10.63
N VAL A 372 -27.39 18.10 10.10
CA VAL A 372 -28.34 17.12 10.66
C VAL A 372 -27.87 16.59 12.01
N THR A 373 -26.59 16.22 12.13
CA THR A 373 -25.98 15.66 13.36
C THR A 373 -25.83 16.68 14.50
N CYS A 374 -26.30 17.93 14.31
CA CYS A 374 -26.24 19.01 15.29
C CYS A 374 -24.83 19.39 15.73
N VAL A 375 -23.79 19.02 14.97
CA VAL A 375 -22.40 19.46 15.21
C VAL A 375 -22.31 20.98 15.15
N PHE A 376 -23.07 21.61 14.26
CA PHE A 376 -23.17 23.06 14.13
C PHE A 376 -24.23 23.72 15.04
N ARG A 377 -24.94 22.96 15.92
CA ARG A 377 -25.92 23.58 16.82
C ARG A 377 -25.23 24.27 18.01
N ILE A 378 -25.17 25.59 17.90
CA ILE A 378 -24.76 26.56 18.91
C ILE A 378 -25.43 26.28 20.27
N ARG A 379 -24.66 25.88 21.28
CA ARG A 379 -25.07 25.99 22.69
C ARG A 379 -24.47 27.26 23.30
N ARG A 380 -25.25 28.36 23.19
CA ARG A 380 -25.07 29.68 23.85
C ARG A 380 -23.91 30.55 23.34
N PRO A 381 -24.07 31.90 23.36
CA PRO A 381 -23.26 32.82 22.56
C PRO A 381 -21.88 33.02 23.20
N VAL A 382 -20.86 32.39 22.61
CA VAL A 382 -19.47 32.78 22.82
C VAL A 382 -19.01 33.44 21.53
N TRP A 383 -19.11 34.76 21.51
CA TRP A 383 -18.89 35.67 20.38
C TRP A 383 -17.58 35.44 19.58
N TRP A 384 -16.60 34.75 20.17
CA TRP A 384 -15.31 34.47 19.53
C TRP A 384 -15.33 33.25 18.59
N LEU A 385 -16.15 32.23 18.87
CA LEU A 385 -16.27 31.05 17.99
C LEU A 385 -17.19 31.34 16.80
N GLU A 386 -18.18 32.22 17.01
CA GLU A 386 -19.02 32.78 15.95
C GLU A 386 -18.14 33.52 14.93
N MET A 387 -17.18 34.37 15.32
CA MET A 387 -16.36 35.04 14.31
C MET A 387 -15.47 34.11 13.49
N ALA A 388 -14.89 33.04 14.03
CA ALA A 388 -14.02 32.17 13.22
C ALA A 388 -14.82 31.33 12.20
N ILE A 389 -15.94 30.75 12.63
CA ILE A 389 -16.81 29.92 11.77
C ILE A 389 -17.62 30.83 10.83
N PHE A 390 -18.20 31.91 11.33
CA PHE A 390 -18.97 32.87 10.54
C PHE A 390 -18.08 33.68 9.58
N THR A 391 -16.81 33.97 9.87
CA THR A 391 -15.91 34.62 8.90
C THR A 391 -15.45 33.62 7.81
N TYR A 392 -15.26 32.34 8.15
CA TYR A 392 -15.03 31.29 7.15
C TYR A 392 -16.24 31.09 6.23
N PHE A 393 -17.46 31.05 6.79
CA PHE A 393 -18.70 30.89 6.04
C PHE A 393 -19.12 32.17 5.28
N CYS A 394 -19.06 33.36 5.88
CA CYS A 394 -19.47 34.62 5.22
C CYS A 394 -18.47 35.12 4.18
N SER A 395 -17.18 34.79 4.26
CA SER A 395 -16.25 35.14 3.17
C SER A 395 -16.46 34.29 1.90
N ARG A 396 -17.12 33.13 2.00
CA ARG A 396 -17.35 32.21 0.88
C ARG A 396 -18.74 32.31 0.23
N VAL A 397 -19.73 32.90 0.91
CA VAL A 397 -21.09 33.11 0.33
C VAL A 397 -21.16 34.39 -0.54
N VAL A 398 -20.17 35.28 -0.51
CA VAL A 398 -20.21 36.57 -1.23
C VAL A 398 -19.64 36.52 -2.67
N HIS A 399 -19.28 35.33 -3.18
CA HIS A 399 -18.78 35.18 -4.56
C HIS A 399 -19.59 34.19 -5.44
N LEU A 400 -20.91 34.15 -5.26
CA LEU A 400 -21.84 33.69 -6.30
C LEU A 400 -22.46 34.87 -7.05
#